data_AF-A0AA38GXJ0-F1
#
_entry.id   AF-A0AA38GXJ0-F1
#
_cell.length_a   1.000
_cell.length_b   1.000
_cell.length_c   1.000
_cell.angle_alpha   90.00
_cell.angle_beta   90.00
_cell.angle_gamma   90.00
#
_symmetry.space_group_name_H-M   'P 1'
#
loop_
_entity.id
_entity.type
_entity.pdbx_description
1 polymer ?
#
loop_
_entity_poly.entity_id
_entity_poly.type
_entity_poly.pdbx_seq_one_letter_code
_entity_poly.pdbx_strand_id
1 'polypeptide(L)'
;MVKFQLPAGEYSLSFRLRLGTSARRLGRRVYVFNQIHGWDLKPVQFCFSTSDGQHATRESYLEEAREDGHVSDVRGKWIDYYVGDFVVKNENKLTEVKFSMTQIDCTHSKGGLCLDSVSIVPRRLRKEIEF
;
A
#
# COMPACT_ATOMS: atom_id res chain seq x y z
N MET A 1 7.66 3.07 12.03
CA MET A 1 7.38 2.34 13.29
C MET A 1 6.29 3.08 14.02
N VAL A 2 5.29 2.35 14.50
CA VAL A 2 4.17 2.88 15.28
C VAL A 2 3.94 2.01 16.51
N LYS A 3 3.42 2.60 17.58
CA LYS A 3 3.19 1.94 18.87
C LYS A 3 1.80 2.29 19.37
N PHE A 4 1.02 1.29 19.74
CA PHE A 4 -0.36 1.47 20.22
C PHE A 4 -0.80 0.27 21.05
N GLN A 5 -1.84 0.45 21.86
CA GLN A 5 -2.55 -0.66 22.50
C GLN A 5 -3.73 -1.04 21.62
N LEU A 6 -3.80 -2.32 21.24
CA LEU A 6 -4.92 -2.89 20.51
C LEU A 6 -5.59 -3.97 21.37
N PRO A 7 -6.92 -4.12 21.29
CA PRO A 7 -7.59 -5.29 21.82
C PRO A 7 -6.99 -6.58 21.26
N ALA A 8 -7.06 -7.67 22.03
CA ALA A 8 -6.62 -8.96 21.53
C ALA A 8 -7.43 -9.38 20.30
N GLY A 9 -6.76 -9.90 19.27
CA GLY A 9 -7.41 -10.30 18.02
C GLY A 9 -6.50 -10.34 16.79
N GLU A 10 -7.08 -10.71 15.65
CA GLU A 10 -6.41 -10.72 14.34
C GLU A 10 -6.61 -9.37 13.63
N TYR A 11 -5.51 -8.80 13.12
CA TYR A 11 -5.49 -7.53 12.41
C TYR A 11 -4.79 -7.69 11.07
N SER A 12 -5.26 -6.95 10.07
CA SER A 12 -4.66 -6.85 8.75
C SER A 12 -3.96 -5.51 8.59
N LEU A 13 -2.80 -5.50 7.93
CA LEU A 13 -2.09 -4.27 7.54
C LEU A 13 -2.16 -4.05 6.02
N SER A 14 -2.47 -2.82 5.60
CA SER A 14 -2.49 -2.45 4.18
C SER A 14 -2.04 -1.00 3.93
N PHE A 15 -1.53 -0.75 2.72
CA PHE A 15 -1.16 0.58 2.23
C PHE A 15 -2.17 1.06 1.20
N ARG A 16 -2.72 2.26 1.40
CA ARG A 16 -3.61 2.90 0.42
C ARG A 16 -2.82 3.81 -0.49
N LEU A 17 -2.68 3.40 -1.75
CA LEU A 17 -1.82 4.07 -2.73
C LEU A 17 -2.61 4.49 -3.97
N ARG A 18 -2.10 5.51 -4.67
CA ARG A 18 -2.56 5.90 -6.00
C ARG A 18 -1.37 6.28 -6.88
N LEU A 19 -1.34 5.77 -8.11
CA LEU A 19 -0.45 6.27 -9.15
C LEU A 19 -1.14 7.39 -9.93
N GLY A 20 -0.47 8.52 -10.07
CA GLY A 20 -0.94 9.71 -10.78
C GLY A 20 -1.58 10.74 -9.86
N THR A 21 -1.63 11.98 -10.36
CA THR A 21 -2.25 13.10 -9.65
C THR A 21 -3.49 13.56 -10.39
N SER A 22 -4.54 13.89 -9.64
CA SER A 22 -5.65 14.67 -10.17
C SER A 22 -5.26 16.15 -10.11
N ALA A 23 -5.03 16.79 -11.24
CA ALA A 23 -4.91 18.24 -11.33
C ALA A 23 -6.29 18.87 -11.60
N ARG A 24 -6.46 20.14 -11.23
CA ARG A 24 -7.57 20.95 -11.73
C ARG A 24 -7.02 21.90 -12.78
N ARG A 25 -7.55 21.81 -14.00
CA ARG A 25 -7.30 22.79 -15.06
C ARG A 25 -8.63 23.44 -15.40
N LEU A 26 -8.72 24.77 -15.21
CA LEU A 26 -9.93 25.56 -15.50
C LEU A 26 -11.21 24.96 -14.88
N GLY A 27 -11.15 24.56 -13.60
CA GLY A 27 -12.31 24.01 -12.87
C GLY A 27 -12.71 22.57 -13.22
N ARG A 28 -12.14 21.96 -14.28
CA ARG A 28 -12.32 20.54 -14.61
C ARG A 28 -11.22 19.70 -13.97
N ARG A 29 -11.58 18.53 -13.43
CA ARG A 29 -10.63 17.53 -12.93
C ARG A 29 -9.96 16.89 -14.14
N VAL A 30 -8.64 17.06 -14.26
CA VAL A 30 -7.81 16.47 -15.30
C VAL A 30 -6.79 15.57 -14.61
N TYR A 31 -6.67 14.32 -15.05
CA TYR A 31 -5.65 13.43 -14.53
C TYR A 31 -4.33 13.70 -15.23
N VAL A 32 -3.28 14.02 -14.46
CA VAL A 32 -1.93 14.24 -14.99
C VAL A 32 -1.14 12.96 -14.77
N PHE A 33 -0.99 12.18 -15.83
CA PHE A 33 -0.24 10.92 -15.83
C PHE A 33 1.23 11.12 -16.23
N ASN A 34 1.62 12.27 -16.78
CA ASN A 34 2.98 12.56 -17.24
C ASN A 34 4.06 12.50 -16.15
N GLN A 35 3.66 12.44 -14.88
CA GLN A 35 4.58 12.38 -13.75
C GLN A 35 4.75 10.96 -13.21
N ILE A 36 4.02 9.95 -13.72
CA ILE A 36 4.20 8.54 -13.34
C ILE A 36 5.33 7.97 -14.18
N HIS A 37 6.37 7.48 -13.52
CA HIS A 37 7.50 6.81 -14.18
C HIS A 37 8.27 5.94 -13.18
N GLY A 38 8.81 4.82 -13.66
CA GLY A 38 9.73 3.95 -12.92
C GLY A 38 9.08 2.95 -11.96
N TRP A 39 7.75 2.79 -11.97
CA TRP A 39 7.02 1.85 -11.10
C TRP A 39 6.69 0.51 -11.78
N ASP A 40 6.81 0.43 -13.10
CA ASP A 40 6.52 -0.70 -13.97
C ASP A 40 7.66 -1.73 -14.07
N LEU A 41 8.89 -1.34 -13.68
CA LEU A 41 10.10 -2.14 -13.87
C LEU A 41 10.19 -3.38 -12.97
N LYS A 42 9.74 -3.28 -11.71
CA LYS A 42 9.84 -4.35 -10.70
C LYS A 42 8.63 -4.30 -9.77
N PRO A 43 8.27 -5.39 -9.08
CA PRO A 43 7.28 -5.29 -8.04
C PRO A 43 7.80 -4.43 -6.87
N VAL A 44 6.88 -3.75 -6.19
CA VAL A 44 7.16 -3.13 -4.90
C VAL A 44 7.03 -4.17 -3.81
N GLN A 45 8.00 -4.20 -2.90
CA GLN A 45 7.99 -5.04 -1.73
C GLN A 45 7.39 -4.29 -0.54
N PHE A 46 6.32 -4.84 0.02
CA PHE A 46 5.66 -4.38 1.23
C PHE A 46 6.01 -5.34 2.36
N CYS A 47 6.42 -4.81 3.51
CA CYS A 47 6.75 -5.63 4.67
C CYS A 47 6.16 -5.04 5.95
N PHE A 48 5.90 -5.90 6.93
CA PHE A 48 5.82 -5.48 8.32
C PHE A 48 6.47 -6.48 9.26
N SER A 49 6.80 -6.02 10.46
CA SER A 49 7.15 -6.85 11.62
C SER A 49 6.59 -6.28 12.91
N THR A 50 6.34 -7.15 13.88
CA THR A 50 5.87 -6.81 15.22
C THR A 50 6.96 -7.06 16.28
N SER A 51 6.87 -6.41 17.44
CA SER A 51 7.83 -6.62 18.54
C SER A 51 7.81 -8.03 19.13
N ASP A 52 6.78 -8.83 18.86
CA ASP A 52 6.69 -10.24 19.26
C ASP A 52 7.12 -11.22 18.15
N GLY A 53 7.71 -10.71 17.06
CA GLY A 53 8.40 -11.50 16.03
C GLY A 53 7.54 -11.92 14.83
N GLN A 54 6.26 -11.54 14.80
CA GLN A 54 5.42 -11.77 13.62
C GLN A 54 5.87 -10.84 12.50
N HIS A 55 5.81 -11.33 11.26
CA HIS A 55 6.20 -10.55 10.10
C HIS A 55 5.48 -11.07 8.86
N ALA A 56 5.35 -10.20 7.86
CA ALA A 56 4.89 -10.58 6.53
C ALA A 56 5.60 -9.76 5.47
N THR A 57 5.74 -10.35 4.29
CA THR A 57 6.26 -9.70 3.09
C THR A 57 5.34 -10.01 1.93
N ARG A 58 5.04 -9.01 1.11
CA ARG A 58 4.26 -9.17 -0.11
C ARG A 58 4.82 -8.29 -1.22
N GLU A 59 4.86 -8.84 -2.43
CA GLU A 59 5.30 -8.13 -3.62
C GLU A 59 4.12 -7.89 -4.55
N SER A 60 4.04 -6.68 -5.12
CA SER A 60 2.98 -6.31 -6.06
C SER A 60 3.46 -5.21 -7.01
N TYR A 61 3.11 -5.34 -8.29
CA TYR A 61 3.31 -4.27 -9.26
C TYR A 61 2.29 -3.16 -9.00
N LEU A 62 2.74 -1.91 -8.90
CA LEU A 62 1.81 -0.78 -8.82
C LEU A 62 1.23 -0.41 -10.19
N GLU A 63 1.97 -0.78 -11.23
CA GLU A 63 1.65 -0.54 -12.62
C GLU A 63 1.87 -1.85 -13.38
N GLU A 64 0.79 -2.44 -13.87
CA GLU A 64 0.87 -3.60 -14.76
C GLU A 64 1.16 -3.12 -16.18
N ALA A 65 2.24 -3.63 -16.77
CA ALA A 65 2.49 -3.47 -18.18
C ALA A 65 1.47 -4.32 -18.96
N ARG A 66 0.53 -3.69 -19.67
CA ARG A 66 -0.35 -4.42 -20.59
C ARG A 66 0.39 -4.66 -21.90
N GLU A 67 0.29 -5.88 -22.42
CA GLU A 67 0.95 -6.32 -23.67
C GLU A 67 0.48 -5.51 -24.90
N ASP A 68 -0.70 -4.90 -24.84
CA ASP A 68 -1.30 -4.08 -25.89
C ASP A 68 -0.80 -2.62 -25.91
N GLY A 69 0.11 -2.24 -25.01
CA GLY A 69 0.62 -0.87 -24.89
C GLY A 69 -0.41 0.12 -24.34
N HIS A 70 -1.59 -0.34 -23.95
CA HIS A 70 -2.60 0.51 -23.32
C HIS A 70 -2.25 0.72 -21.85
N VAL A 71 -2.39 1.96 -21.40
CA VAL A 71 -2.14 2.35 -20.02
C VAL A 71 -3.14 1.65 -19.09
N SER A 72 -2.64 0.96 -18.06
CA SER A 72 -3.46 0.18 -17.14
C SER A 72 -4.53 1.00 -16.41
N ASP A 73 -5.73 0.44 -16.28
CA ASP A 73 -6.92 1.02 -15.64
C ASP A 73 -6.73 1.33 -14.13
N VAL A 74 -5.60 0.91 -13.53
CA VAL A 74 -5.26 1.23 -12.14
C VAL A 74 -4.74 2.66 -11.95
N ARG A 75 -4.28 3.35 -13.01
CA ARG A 75 -3.84 4.74 -12.88
C ARG A 75 -4.99 5.65 -12.43
N GLY A 76 -4.71 6.52 -11.46
CA GLY A 76 -5.67 7.48 -10.90
C GLY A 76 -6.67 6.90 -9.90
N LYS A 77 -6.66 5.58 -9.64
CA LYS A 77 -7.50 4.92 -8.64
C LYS A 77 -6.75 4.76 -7.32
N TRP A 78 -7.48 4.90 -6.21
CA TRP A 78 -6.97 4.50 -4.89
C TRP A 78 -7.12 2.99 -4.75
N ILE A 79 -6.05 2.31 -4.37
CA ILE A 79 -5.98 0.86 -4.22
C ILE A 79 -5.36 0.53 -2.87
N ASP A 80 -5.94 -0.43 -2.17
CA ASP A 80 -5.46 -0.94 -0.90
C ASP A 80 -4.55 -2.17 -1.11
N TYR A 81 -3.24 -1.97 -0.95
CA TYR A 81 -2.22 -3.01 -1.04
C TYR A 81 -2.08 -3.71 0.31
N TYR A 82 -2.73 -4.86 0.44
CA TYR A 82 -2.62 -5.72 1.62
C TYR A 82 -1.24 -6.35 1.75
N VAL A 83 -0.69 -6.31 2.96
CA VAL A 83 0.64 -6.86 3.26
C VAL A 83 0.55 -8.21 3.96
N GLY A 84 -0.29 -8.32 4.98
CA GLY A 84 -0.43 -9.52 5.79
C GLY A 84 -1.26 -9.31 7.05
N ASP A 85 -1.46 -10.39 7.78
CA ASP A 85 -2.20 -10.45 9.04
C ASP A 85 -1.23 -10.67 10.22
N PHE A 86 -1.56 -10.11 11.38
CA PHE A 86 -0.87 -10.37 12.64
C PHE A 86 -1.86 -10.46 13.81
N VAL A 87 -1.42 -11.10 14.90
CA VAL A 87 -2.24 -11.36 16.07
C VAL A 87 -1.76 -10.51 17.24
N VAL A 88 -2.68 -9.78 17.87
CA VAL A 88 -2.45 -9.16 19.18
C VAL A 88 -2.89 -10.14 20.25
N LYS A 89 -1.92 -10.65 21.04
CA LYS A 89 -2.18 -11.66 22.08
C LYS A 89 -2.59 -11.06 23.42
N ASN A 90 -2.10 -9.86 23.74
CA ASN A 90 -2.29 -9.23 25.05
C ASN A 90 -2.61 -7.75 24.87
N GLU A 91 -3.84 -7.37 25.19
CA GLU A 91 -4.34 -6.00 25.11
C GLU A 91 -3.65 -5.03 26.09
N ASN A 92 -3.08 -5.55 27.17
CA ASN A 92 -2.34 -4.76 28.16
C ASN A 92 -0.90 -4.46 27.72
N LYS A 93 -0.42 -5.06 26.62
CA LYS A 93 0.92 -4.83 26.09
C LYS A 93 0.86 -3.92 24.87
N LEU A 94 1.79 -2.98 24.82
CA LEU A 94 2.00 -2.15 23.63
C LEU A 94 2.39 -3.03 22.44
N THR A 95 1.60 -2.95 21.38
CA THR A 95 1.93 -3.56 20.09
C THR A 95 2.77 -2.56 19.32
N GLU A 96 3.99 -2.95 18.96
CA GLU A 96 4.86 -2.17 18.09
C GLU A 96 4.84 -2.82 16.71
N VAL A 97 4.54 -2.02 15.69
CA VAL A 97 4.55 -2.46 14.29
C VAL A 97 5.53 -1.60 13.50
N LYS A 98 6.47 -2.26 12.82
CA LYS A 98 7.35 -1.68 11.82
C LYS A 98 6.82 -2.10 10.46
N PHE A 99 6.76 -1.19 9.52
CA PHE A 99 6.33 -1.48 8.16
C PHE A 99 7.17 -0.68 7.17
N SER A 100 7.29 -1.21 5.96
CA SER A 100 8.02 -0.58 4.87
C SER A 100 7.36 -0.90 3.54
N MET A 101 7.55 0.02 2.59
CA MET A 101 7.27 -0.16 1.18
C MET A 101 8.56 0.20 0.45
N THR A 102 9.14 -0.75 -0.28
CA THR A 102 10.47 -0.60 -0.87
C THR A 102 10.48 -1.10 -2.31
N GLN A 103 11.00 -0.27 -3.20
CA GLN A 103 11.35 -0.67 -4.56
C GLN A 103 12.59 0.10 -4.96
N ILE A 104 13.72 -0.60 -4.93
CA ILE A 104 15.00 -0.02 -5.28
C ILE A 104 15.32 -0.48 -6.70
N ASP A 105 15.27 0.50 -7.59
CA ASP A 105 15.77 0.38 -8.95
C ASP A 105 16.63 1.62 -9.16
N CYS A 106 17.93 1.41 -9.38
CA CYS A 106 18.93 2.47 -9.48
C CYS A 106 19.01 3.07 -10.89
N THR A 107 18.10 2.68 -11.78
CA THR A 107 18.14 3.07 -13.20
C THR A 107 17.53 4.46 -13.44
N HIS A 108 16.49 4.88 -12.70
CA HIS A 108 15.80 6.17 -12.89
C HIS A 108 15.15 6.73 -11.60
N SER A 109 14.87 8.04 -11.58
CA SER A 109 13.97 8.63 -10.59
C SER A 109 12.57 8.01 -10.70
N LYS A 110 11.85 7.87 -9.58
CA LYS A 110 10.47 7.41 -9.57
C LYS A 110 9.52 8.56 -9.25
N GLY A 111 8.38 8.64 -9.93
CA GLY A 111 7.45 9.77 -9.77
C GLY A 111 5.99 9.37 -9.76
N GLY A 112 5.14 10.28 -9.28
CA GLY A 112 3.69 10.16 -9.42
C GLY A 112 2.99 9.24 -8.42
N LEU A 113 3.67 8.73 -7.39
CA LEU A 113 3.05 7.94 -6.32
C LEU A 113 2.46 8.85 -5.23
N CYS A 114 1.21 8.58 -4.83
CA CYS A 114 0.59 9.15 -3.65
C CYS A 114 0.32 8.05 -2.62
N LEU A 115 0.67 8.32 -1.37
CA LEU A 115 0.29 7.54 -0.19
C LEU A 115 -0.80 8.33 0.55
N ASP A 116 -1.93 7.67 0.84
CA ASP A 116 -2.99 8.22 1.69
C ASP A 116 -2.80 7.75 3.13
N SER A 117 -2.80 6.43 3.34
CA SER A 117 -2.72 5.85 4.68
C SER A 117 -2.04 4.48 4.70
N VAL A 118 -1.57 4.12 5.90
CA VAL A 118 -1.28 2.75 6.29
C VAL A 118 -2.29 2.36 7.35
N SER A 119 -3.14 1.39 7.04
CA SER A 119 -4.26 1.00 7.89
C SER A 119 -3.97 -0.32 8.61
N ILE A 120 -4.40 -0.38 9.87
CA ILE A 120 -4.41 -1.58 10.70
C ILE A 120 -5.84 -1.77 11.15
N VAL A 121 -6.49 -2.82 10.66
CA VAL A 121 -7.92 -3.05 10.87
C VAL A 121 -8.17 -4.46 11.37
N PRO A 122 -9.16 -4.70 12.25
CA PRO A 122 -9.57 -6.04 12.61
C PRO A 122 -9.86 -6.87 11.35
N ARG A 123 -9.22 -8.03 11.20
CA ARG A 123 -9.25 -8.84 9.99
C ARG A 123 -10.66 -9.21 9.53
N ARG A 124 -11.59 -9.40 10.48
CA ARG A 124 -13.00 -9.66 10.19
C ARG A 124 -13.66 -8.58 9.33
N LEU A 125 -13.31 -7.31 9.56
CA LEU A 125 -13.88 -6.17 8.82
C LEU A 125 -13.34 -6.10 7.39
N ARG A 126 -12.19 -6.69 7.12
CA ARG A 126 -11.63 -6.78 5.78
C ARG A 126 -12.38 -7.78 4.91
N LYS A 127 -12.76 -8.94 5.47
CA LYS A 127 -13.52 -9.99 4.74
C LYS A 127 -14.88 -9.50 4.26
N GLU A 128 -15.45 -8.51 4.92
CA GLU A 128 -16.74 -7.92 4.56
C GLU A 128 -16.67 -6.95 3.37
N ILE A 129 -15.46 -6.60 2.89
CA ILE A 129 -15.24 -5.61 1.82
C ILE A 129 -14.89 -6.27 0.47
N GLU A 130 -14.62 -7.59 0.43
CA GLU A 130 -14.22 -8.33 -0.78
C GLU A 130 -15.42 -9.04 -1.49
N PHE A 131 -16.57 -8.36 -1.66
CA PHE A 131 -17.76 -8.87 -2.38
C PHE A 131 -17.90 -8.32 -3.81
#